data_AF-A0A6P8W322-F1
#
_entry.id   AF-A0A6P8W322-F1
#
_cell.length_a   1.000
_cell.length_b   1.000
_cell.length_c   1.000
_cell.angle_alpha   90.00
_cell.angle_beta   90.00
_cell.angle_gamma   90.00
#
_symmetry.space_group_name_H-M   'P 1'
#
loop_
_entity.id
_entity.type
_entity.pdbx_description
1 polymer ?
#
loop_
_entity_poly.entity_id
_entity_poly.type
_entity_poly.pdbx_seq_one_letter_code
_entity_poly.pdbx_strand_id
1 'polypeptide(L)'
;MFHTGPPVVSVHPSRAMVDEAFKVQVENLPPGSPVTLHSLHQSEDKDYWEAFGHYVSDHRGTVSVADDLSCGGTYTGKEAMGLLWSMRPVPGSREGLRLRKLNVCIPQLVNISVYSGHVGVGFREQDPLASVLTERWYMAPGVRRIDIKEKGVRGTLFIPHGPGPFPGLLDMWGGGGGLLEYRAALLASHGYASMALEYFNPAEVNTAELELNYFETAFNIVRDHPQVMSDRVGLFGLSLGSIVSISLAAWSSVVKPRCCVCISGNHTHARGGTIGDVFNEFITNVHKVRMDENNYEIWRGMGLPIPDDISQKVDVGKINCPILLVNGDDDQNWPTVESAEDMAQMMRAAGNEHLLTRLEYPDAGHLIEPPYSPHFRATKFLKDGQKVTSNKDLTHTQALSHFIKSLSSTPRSSGSDPEMNFSAPC
;
A
#
# COMPACT_ATOMS: atom_id res chain seq x y z
N MET A 1 9.89 -10.89 -48.84
CA MET A 1 10.14 -11.17 -47.41
C MET A 1 11.01 -10.04 -46.89
N PHE A 2 10.42 -9.07 -46.17
CA PHE A 2 11.24 -8.08 -45.47
C PHE A 2 11.77 -8.77 -44.21
N HIS A 3 13.06 -9.07 -44.19
CA HIS A 3 13.74 -9.60 -43.02
C HIS A 3 13.80 -8.47 -41.98
N THR A 4 12.82 -8.42 -41.08
CA THR A 4 12.96 -7.68 -39.83
C THR A 4 13.99 -8.42 -38.98
N GLY A 5 14.81 -7.69 -38.22
CA GLY A 5 15.82 -8.27 -37.33
C GLY A 5 15.20 -9.19 -36.26
N PRO A 6 16.00 -9.74 -35.34
CA PRO A 6 15.43 -10.49 -34.21
C PRO A 6 14.42 -9.62 -33.44
N PRO A 7 13.36 -10.22 -32.85
CA PRO A 7 12.44 -9.51 -31.98
C PRO A 7 13.18 -8.71 -30.91
N VAL A 8 12.69 -7.51 -30.61
CA VAL A 8 13.26 -6.63 -29.58
C VAL A 8 12.15 -6.25 -28.61
N VAL A 9 12.40 -6.39 -27.31
CA VAL A 9 11.52 -5.88 -26.26
C VAL A 9 12.21 -4.71 -25.56
N SER A 10 11.47 -3.62 -25.34
CA SER A 10 11.96 -2.40 -24.70
C SER A 10 11.02 -1.97 -23.58
N VAL A 11 11.60 -1.37 -22.54
CA VAL A 11 10.87 -0.79 -21.40
C VAL A 11 11.37 0.63 -21.16
N HIS A 12 10.45 1.59 -21.15
CA HIS A 12 10.77 3.01 -20.98
C HIS A 12 9.86 3.71 -19.95
N PRO A 13 10.44 4.32 -18.89
CA PRO A 13 11.86 4.23 -18.49
C PRO A 13 12.21 2.82 -17.99
N SER A 14 13.47 2.39 -18.19
CA SER A 14 13.97 1.08 -17.72
C SER A 14 14.35 1.08 -16.23
N ARG A 15 14.44 2.27 -15.63
CA ARG A 15 14.64 2.48 -14.20
C ARG A 15 13.65 3.56 -13.76
N ALA A 16 12.73 3.21 -12.88
CA ALA A 16 11.69 4.11 -12.40
C ALA A 16 11.31 3.80 -10.96
N MET A 17 10.63 4.74 -10.30
CA MET A 17 10.02 4.47 -9.01
C MET A 17 8.90 3.44 -9.13
N VAL A 18 8.62 2.71 -8.06
CA VAL A 18 7.61 1.63 -8.05
C VAL A 18 6.20 2.09 -8.36
N ASP A 19 5.91 3.38 -8.21
CA ASP A 19 4.62 4.01 -8.46
C ASP A 19 4.56 4.82 -9.77
N GLU A 20 5.65 4.86 -10.54
CA GLU A 20 5.69 5.47 -11.87
C GLU A 20 5.32 4.46 -12.96
N ALA A 21 4.49 4.82 -13.94
CA ALA A 21 4.20 3.92 -15.05
C ALA A 21 5.42 3.74 -15.98
N PHE A 22 5.55 2.58 -16.63
CA PHE A 22 6.47 2.37 -17.76
C PHE A 22 5.70 1.93 -19.00
N LYS A 23 6.32 2.10 -20.17
CA LYS A 23 5.83 1.59 -21.44
C LYS A 23 6.63 0.36 -21.83
N VAL A 24 5.93 -0.71 -22.23
CA VAL A 24 6.55 -1.92 -22.79
C VAL A 24 6.16 -2.01 -24.25
N GLN A 25 7.17 -2.15 -25.11
CA GLN A 25 6.97 -2.29 -26.55
C GLN A 25 7.82 -3.44 -27.09
N VAL A 26 7.23 -4.23 -27.98
CA VAL A 26 7.92 -5.27 -28.75
C VAL A 26 7.90 -4.87 -30.22
N GLU A 27 9.03 -5.00 -30.88
CA GLU A 27 9.21 -4.71 -32.31
C GLU A 27 9.83 -5.91 -33.03
N ASN A 28 9.83 -5.87 -34.37
CA ASN A 28 10.38 -6.90 -35.25
C ASN A 28 9.72 -8.28 -35.12
N LEU A 29 8.46 -8.34 -34.70
CA LEU A 29 7.66 -9.57 -34.75
C LEU A 29 7.15 -9.83 -36.19
N PRO A 30 6.85 -11.08 -36.56
CA PRO A 30 6.06 -11.33 -37.76
C PRO A 30 4.71 -10.59 -37.66
N PRO A 31 4.22 -9.91 -38.71
CA PRO A 31 2.92 -9.22 -38.64
C PRO A 31 1.75 -10.18 -38.38
N GLY A 32 0.80 -9.78 -37.53
CA GLY A 32 -0.38 -10.58 -37.22
C GLY A 32 -0.09 -11.86 -36.41
N SER A 33 1.07 -11.95 -35.77
CA SER A 33 1.48 -13.13 -35.02
C SER A 33 1.00 -13.08 -33.56
N PRO A 34 0.50 -14.19 -33.00
CA PRO A 34 0.22 -14.29 -31.57
C PRO A 34 1.53 -14.31 -30.78
N VAL A 35 1.58 -13.53 -29.69
CA VAL A 35 2.71 -13.48 -28.76
C VAL A 35 2.22 -13.36 -27.32
N THR A 36 3.02 -13.82 -26.37
CA THR A 36 2.81 -13.59 -24.93
C THR A 36 3.89 -12.67 -24.41
N LEU A 37 3.50 -11.55 -23.78
CA LEU A 37 4.41 -10.80 -22.92
C LEU A 37 4.25 -11.30 -21.49
N HIS A 38 5.38 -11.63 -20.86
CA HIS A 38 5.46 -12.20 -19.51
C HIS A 38 6.39 -11.33 -18.66
N SER A 39 6.00 -11.08 -17.42
CA SER A 39 6.85 -10.49 -16.40
C SER A 39 7.19 -11.52 -15.34
N LEU A 40 8.43 -11.50 -14.87
CA LEU A 40 8.90 -12.37 -13.80
C LEU A 40 9.69 -11.56 -12.77
N HIS A 41 9.33 -11.72 -11.50
CA HIS A 41 10.04 -11.13 -10.37
C HIS A 41 10.32 -12.19 -9.31
N GLN A 42 11.57 -12.25 -8.82
CA GLN A 42 11.90 -13.02 -7.62
C GLN A 42 11.93 -12.08 -6.41
N SER A 43 11.00 -12.33 -5.47
CA SER A 43 10.91 -11.56 -4.22
C SER A 43 12.07 -11.84 -3.27
N GLU A 44 12.26 -10.96 -2.28
CA GLU A 44 13.30 -11.13 -1.25
C GLU A 44 13.01 -12.34 -0.34
N ASP A 45 11.73 -12.72 -0.21
CA ASP A 45 11.27 -13.96 0.42
C ASP A 45 11.55 -15.23 -0.45
N LYS A 46 12.22 -15.07 -1.61
CA LYS A 46 12.64 -16.12 -2.57
C LYS A 46 11.54 -16.76 -3.40
N ASP A 47 10.30 -16.30 -3.28
CA ASP A 47 9.19 -16.72 -4.13
C ASP A 47 9.20 -15.98 -5.47
N TYR A 48 8.82 -16.68 -6.54
CA TYR A 48 8.68 -16.11 -7.88
C TYR A 48 7.24 -15.66 -8.15
N TRP A 49 7.12 -14.48 -8.75
CA TRP A 49 5.87 -13.83 -9.10
C TRP A 49 5.86 -13.57 -10.60
N GLU A 50 4.74 -13.87 -11.25
CA GLU A 50 4.58 -13.69 -12.68
C GLU A 50 3.25 -13.04 -13.06
N ALA A 51 3.26 -12.24 -14.12
CA ALA A 51 2.08 -11.83 -14.86
C ALA A 51 2.31 -12.08 -16.36
N PHE A 52 1.24 -12.24 -17.13
CA PHE A 52 1.37 -12.28 -18.58
C PHE A 52 0.10 -11.80 -19.27
N GLY A 53 0.28 -11.23 -20.46
CA GLY A 53 -0.80 -10.87 -21.38
C GLY A 53 -0.57 -11.48 -22.75
N HIS A 54 -1.67 -11.86 -23.41
CA HIS A 54 -1.70 -12.40 -24.76
C HIS A 54 -2.01 -11.29 -25.76
N TYR A 55 -1.16 -11.13 -26.77
CA TYR A 55 -1.26 -10.07 -27.76
C TYR A 55 -1.14 -10.63 -29.18
N VAL A 56 -1.53 -9.83 -30.16
CA VAL A 56 -1.30 -10.10 -31.57
C VAL A 56 -0.57 -8.90 -32.16
N SER A 57 0.57 -9.13 -32.81
CA SER A 57 1.35 -8.04 -33.42
C SER A 57 0.57 -7.35 -34.54
N ASP A 58 0.76 -6.04 -34.67
CA ASP A 58 0.14 -5.25 -35.72
C ASP A 58 0.75 -5.55 -37.10
N HIS A 59 0.25 -4.85 -38.12
CA HIS A 59 0.75 -4.95 -39.50
C HIS A 59 2.23 -4.57 -39.67
N ARG A 60 2.83 -3.89 -38.68
CA ARG A 60 4.23 -3.50 -38.63
C ARG A 60 5.09 -4.47 -37.81
N GLY A 61 4.49 -5.50 -37.22
CA GLY A 61 5.21 -6.43 -36.34
C GLY A 61 5.49 -5.85 -34.95
N THR A 62 4.61 -4.98 -34.45
CA THR A 62 4.75 -4.29 -33.17
C THR A 62 3.65 -4.70 -32.19
N VAL A 63 3.98 -4.70 -30.89
CA VAL A 63 3.01 -4.75 -29.78
C VAL A 63 3.37 -3.66 -28.76
N SER A 64 2.40 -2.87 -28.32
CA SER A 64 2.50 -1.93 -27.19
C SER A 64 1.56 -2.38 -26.08
N VAL A 65 2.09 -2.73 -24.91
CA VAL A 65 1.26 -3.17 -23.75
C VAL A 65 0.28 -2.08 -23.30
N ALA A 66 0.61 -0.81 -23.51
CA ALA A 66 -0.24 0.31 -23.12
C ALA A 66 -1.40 0.55 -24.08
N ASP A 67 -1.22 0.25 -25.37
CA ASP A 67 -2.14 0.67 -26.43
C ASP A 67 -2.95 -0.50 -27.02
N ASP A 68 -2.39 -1.71 -26.97
CA ASP A 68 -2.97 -2.93 -27.53
C ASP A 68 -3.78 -3.70 -26.48
N LEU A 69 -4.75 -4.46 -26.96
CA LEU A 69 -5.61 -5.28 -26.11
C LEU A 69 -4.92 -6.59 -25.74
N SER A 70 -4.77 -6.85 -24.44
CA SER A 70 -4.50 -8.20 -23.96
C SER A 70 -5.79 -9.04 -24.13
N CYS A 71 -5.71 -10.11 -24.93
CA CYS A 71 -6.85 -10.99 -25.18
C CYS A 71 -6.94 -12.19 -24.21
N GLY A 72 -6.00 -12.30 -23.27
CA GLY A 72 -5.93 -13.40 -22.31
C GLY A 72 -4.71 -13.29 -21.40
N GLY A 73 -4.67 -14.11 -20.35
CA GLY A 73 -3.58 -14.17 -19.39
C GLY A 73 -4.00 -13.79 -17.98
N THR A 74 -3.11 -13.16 -17.21
CA THR A 74 -3.42 -12.68 -15.85
C THR A 74 -4.27 -11.41 -15.84
N TYR A 75 -4.45 -10.78 -17.00
CA TYR A 75 -5.33 -9.63 -17.23
C TYR A 75 -5.78 -9.58 -18.70
N THR A 76 -6.88 -8.89 -18.97
CA THR A 76 -7.40 -8.61 -20.32
C THR A 76 -7.67 -7.12 -20.50
N GLY A 77 -7.82 -6.67 -21.75
CA GLY A 77 -8.07 -5.27 -22.06
C GLY A 77 -6.81 -4.42 -22.23
N LYS A 78 -6.97 -3.09 -22.25
CA LYS A 78 -5.87 -2.12 -22.43
C LYS A 78 -5.31 -1.70 -21.08
N GLU A 79 -4.34 -2.46 -20.59
CA GLU A 79 -3.85 -2.35 -19.22
C GLU A 79 -2.33 -2.13 -19.20
N ALA A 80 -1.91 -0.87 -19.30
CA ALA A 80 -0.49 -0.49 -19.45
C ALA A 80 0.42 -1.07 -18.36
N MET A 81 -0.09 -1.23 -17.15
CA MET A 81 0.64 -1.78 -16.00
C MET A 81 0.18 -3.18 -15.60
N GLY A 82 -0.58 -3.86 -16.47
CA GLY A 82 -1.10 -5.22 -16.28
C GLY A 82 0.01 -6.22 -15.94
N LEU A 83 1.18 -6.08 -16.56
CA LEU A 83 2.37 -6.90 -16.26
C LEU A 83 2.95 -6.70 -14.85
N LEU A 84 2.48 -5.74 -14.04
CA LEU A 84 2.88 -5.59 -12.64
C LEU A 84 1.73 -5.92 -11.68
N TRP A 85 0.60 -5.20 -11.79
CA TRP A 85 -0.47 -5.30 -10.79
C TRP A 85 -1.16 -6.67 -10.80
N SER A 86 -1.13 -7.39 -11.92
CA SER A 86 -1.73 -8.71 -12.05
C SER A 86 -0.77 -9.87 -11.72
N MET A 87 0.42 -9.56 -11.19
CA MET A 87 1.36 -10.62 -10.82
C MET A 87 0.72 -11.54 -9.77
N ARG A 88 0.94 -12.83 -9.96
CA ARG A 88 0.56 -13.89 -9.03
C ARG A 88 1.79 -14.76 -8.74
N PRO A 89 1.82 -15.52 -7.64
CA PRO A 89 2.84 -16.54 -7.46
C PRO A 89 2.85 -17.53 -8.64
N VAL A 90 4.03 -17.95 -9.07
CA VAL A 90 4.16 -18.93 -10.15
C VAL A 90 3.47 -20.26 -9.77
N PRO A 91 2.94 -21.04 -10.73
CA PRO A 91 2.36 -22.35 -10.45
C PRO A 91 3.28 -23.25 -9.62
N GLY A 92 2.73 -23.92 -8.61
CA GLY A 92 3.50 -24.75 -7.67
C GLY A 92 4.12 -23.99 -6.49
N SER A 93 3.92 -22.67 -6.40
CA SER A 93 4.30 -21.88 -5.22
C SER A 93 3.51 -22.31 -3.98
N ARG A 94 4.11 -22.07 -2.81
CA ARG A 94 3.41 -22.21 -1.52
C ARG A 94 2.24 -21.23 -1.41
N GLU A 95 1.21 -21.61 -0.68
CA GLU A 95 0.03 -20.76 -0.47
C GLU A 95 0.26 -19.62 0.53
N GLY A 96 -0.55 -18.57 0.40
CA GLY A 96 -0.65 -17.47 1.35
C GLY A 96 0.47 -16.44 1.24
N LEU A 97 1.02 -16.26 0.05
CA LEU A 97 2.09 -15.31 -0.24
C LEU A 97 1.58 -13.87 -0.30
N ARG A 98 2.41 -12.94 0.15
CA ARG A 98 2.24 -11.48 0.00
C ARG A 98 3.53 -10.93 -0.57
N LEU A 99 3.45 -10.21 -1.69
CA LEU A 99 4.63 -9.49 -2.16
C LEU A 99 4.83 -8.28 -1.26
N ARG A 100 6.04 -8.14 -0.73
CA ARG A 100 6.47 -7.02 0.10
C ARG A 100 7.92 -6.72 -0.19
N LYS A 101 8.32 -5.47 0.05
CA LYS A 101 9.71 -5.05 -0.03
C LYS A 101 10.32 -5.04 1.37
N LEU A 102 11.43 -5.76 1.57
CA LEU A 102 12.15 -5.78 2.85
C LEU A 102 13.34 -4.81 2.80
N ASN A 103 14.08 -4.75 1.69
CA ASN A 103 15.21 -3.86 1.52
C ASN A 103 14.91 -2.77 0.48
N VAL A 104 14.52 -1.58 0.96
CA VAL A 104 14.18 -0.43 0.11
C VAL A 104 15.38 0.19 -0.63
N CYS A 105 16.61 -0.14 -0.23
CA CYS A 105 17.83 0.40 -0.83
C CYS A 105 18.24 -0.29 -2.14
N ILE A 106 17.58 -1.39 -2.49
CA ILE A 106 17.81 -2.10 -3.76
C ILE A 106 16.50 -2.12 -4.58
N PRO A 107 16.57 -2.10 -5.92
CA PRO A 107 15.37 -2.13 -6.73
C PRO A 107 14.67 -3.50 -6.67
N GLN A 108 13.38 -3.50 -6.99
CA GLN A 108 12.69 -4.68 -7.48
C GLN A 108 13.08 -4.87 -8.96
N LEU A 109 13.64 -6.04 -9.25
CA LEU A 109 14.02 -6.43 -10.60
C LEU A 109 12.88 -7.20 -11.25
N VAL A 110 12.39 -6.73 -12.40
CA VAL A 110 11.34 -7.37 -13.17
C VAL A 110 11.89 -7.70 -14.56
N ASN A 111 11.96 -8.98 -14.88
CA ASN A 111 12.34 -9.43 -16.21
C ASN A 111 11.09 -9.46 -17.09
N ILE A 112 11.11 -8.74 -18.21
CA ILE A 112 10.04 -8.75 -19.22
C ILE A 112 10.52 -9.56 -20.40
N SER A 113 9.76 -10.61 -20.73
CA SER A 113 10.08 -11.57 -21.78
C SER A 113 8.93 -11.65 -22.79
N VAL A 114 9.25 -11.86 -24.06
CA VAL A 114 8.27 -12.13 -25.11
C VAL A 114 8.42 -13.56 -25.62
N TYR A 115 7.32 -14.29 -25.72
CA TYR A 115 7.25 -15.67 -26.19
C TYR A 115 6.41 -15.76 -27.46
N SER A 116 6.74 -16.73 -28.31
CA SER A 116 5.97 -17.03 -29.52
C SER A 116 4.66 -17.74 -29.17
N GLY A 117 3.55 -17.31 -29.77
CA GLY A 117 2.23 -17.88 -29.51
C GLY A 117 1.59 -17.38 -28.21
N HIS A 118 0.36 -17.82 -27.96
CA HIS A 118 -0.36 -17.56 -26.71
C HIS A 118 -0.09 -18.70 -25.71
N VAL A 119 1.01 -18.54 -24.99
CA VAL A 119 1.45 -19.47 -23.94
C VAL A 119 0.93 -19.00 -22.58
N GLY A 120 0.51 -19.93 -21.72
CA GLY A 120 0.00 -19.62 -20.37
C GLY A 120 0.67 -20.38 -19.22
N VAL A 121 1.58 -21.30 -19.52
CA VAL A 121 2.34 -22.10 -18.54
C VAL A 121 3.71 -22.45 -19.12
N GLY A 122 4.63 -22.86 -18.25
CA GLY A 122 5.89 -23.43 -18.68
C GLY A 122 6.88 -22.41 -19.26
N PHE A 123 6.83 -21.15 -18.80
CA PHE A 123 7.70 -20.07 -19.28
C PHE A 123 9.19 -20.32 -18.99
N ARG A 124 9.50 -21.11 -17.95
CA ARG A 124 10.88 -21.41 -17.53
C ARG A 124 11.52 -22.50 -18.38
N GLU A 125 10.72 -23.29 -19.06
CA GLU A 125 11.09 -24.40 -19.92
C GLU A 125 11.20 -23.98 -21.39
N GLN A 126 10.91 -22.71 -21.69
CA GLN A 126 10.89 -22.15 -23.04
C GLN A 126 11.89 -21.00 -23.15
N ASP A 127 12.58 -20.93 -24.28
CA ASP A 127 13.43 -19.79 -24.60
C ASP A 127 12.56 -18.62 -25.08
N PRO A 128 12.67 -17.43 -24.46
CA PRO A 128 11.96 -16.25 -24.94
C PRO A 128 12.56 -15.75 -26.27
N LEU A 129 11.73 -15.13 -27.12
CA LEU A 129 12.17 -14.47 -28.35
C LEU A 129 13.09 -13.28 -28.05
N ALA A 130 12.81 -12.56 -26.97
CA ALA A 130 13.63 -11.48 -26.44
C ALA A 130 13.31 -11.25 -24.95
N SER A 131 14.22 -10.62 -24.22
CA SER A 131 14.01 -10.26 -22.81
C SER A 131 14.73 -8.96 -22.45
N VAL A 132 14.17 -8.23 -21.49
CA VAL A 132 14.75 -7.01 -20.93
C VAL A 132 14.48 -6.94 -19.44
N LEU A 133 15.49 -6.51 -18.68
CA LEU A 133 15.37 -6.28 -17.24
C LEU A 133 15.00 -4.83 -16.97
N THR A 134 13.98 -4.59 -16.14
CA THR A 134 13.63 -3.25 -15.66
C THR A 134 13.75 -3.18 -14.14
N GLU A 135 14.17 -2.01 -13.65
CA GLU A 135 14.32 -1.73 -12.23
C GLU A 135 13.17 -0.87 -11.70
N ARG A 136 12.64 -1.25 -10.53
CA ARG A 136 11.56 -0.56 -9.82
C ARG A 136 12.04 -0.16 -8.43
N TRP A 137 12.23 1.13 -8.20
CA TRP A 137 12.84 1.66 -6.97
C TRP A 137 11.78 2.10 -5.96
N TYR A 138 11.99 1.75 -4.69
CA TYR A 138 11.17 2.25 -3.57
C TYR A 138 11.77 3.50 -2.92
N MET A 139 13.08 3.71 -3.09
CA MET A 139 13.82 4.85 -2.55
C MET A 139 14.53 5.57 -3.69
N ALA A 140 14.16 6.81 -3.94
CA ALA A 140 14.76 7.64 -4.97
C ALA A 140 16.23 7.97 -4.65
N PRO A 141 17.07 8.20 -5.67
CA PRO A 141 18.44 8.65 -5.48
C PRO A 141 18.51 9.90 -4.58
N GLY A 142 19.42 9.88 -3.60
CA GLY A 142 19.66 10.99 -2.69
C GLY A 142 18.74 11.05 -1.46
N VAL A 143 17.69 10.23 -1.39
CA VAL A 143 16.94 10.02 -0.14
C VAL A 143 17.88 9.41 0.90
N ARG A 144 17.91 9.97 2.11
CA ARG A 144 18.73 9.47 3.22
C ARG A 144 17.90 8.56 4.10
N ARG A 145 18.38 7.34 4.35
CA ARG A 145 17.81 6.37 5.29
C ARG A 145 18.57 6.43 6.61
N ILE A 146 17.88 6.75 7.72
CA ILE A 146 18.49 6.93 9.04
C ILE A 146 17.80 5.98 10.02
N ASP A 147 18.55 5.05 10.60
CA ASP A 147 18.03 4.16 11.65
C ASP A 147 17.83 4.93 12.95
N ILE A 148 16.65 4.78 13.55
CA ILE A 148 16.27 5.41 14.81
C ILE A 148 16.24 4.35 15.91
N LYS A 149 17.04 4.57 16.95
CA LYS A 149 17.10 3.77 18.19
C LYS A 149 17.21 4.68 19.41
N GLU A 150 16.54 5.82 19.36
CA GLU A 150 16.64 6.88 20.36
C GLU A 150 15.45 6.83 21.31
N LYS A 151 15.69 7.04 22.61
CA LYS A 151 14.63 7.13 23.64
C LYS A 151 13.70 5.90 23.68
N GLY A 152 14.23 4.73 23.34
CA GLY A 152 13.46 3.48 23.26
C GLY A 152 12.63 3.30 21.99
N VAL A 153 12.51 4.33 21.15
CA VAL A 153 11.81 4.26 19.86
C VAL A 153 12.67 3.54 18.83
N ARG A 154 12.05 2.58 18.12
CA ARG A 154 12.64 1.86 16.99
C ARG A 154 11.94 2.24 15.70
N GLY A 155 12.71 2.58 14.68
CA GLY A 155 12.18 2.88 13.36
C GLY A 155 13.24 3.32 12.39
N THR A 156 12.81 3.82 11.24
CA THR A 156 13.70 4.37 10.22
C THR A 156 13.12 5.66 9.66
N LEU A 157 13.89 6.73 9.76
CA LEU A 157 13.57 8.05 9.22
C LEU A 157 14.17 8.19 7.82
N PHE A 158 13.31 8.50 6.85
CA PHE A 158 13.69 8.81 5.49
C PHE A 158 13.61 10.31 5.26
N ILE A 159 14.71 10.91 4.80
CA ILE A 159 14.78 12.34 4.50
C ILE A 159 14.95 12.54 2.99
N PRO A 160 14.07 13.32 2.34
CA PRO A 160 14.19 13.62 0.92
C PRO A 160 15.53 14.26 0.56
N HIS A 161 15.92 14.12 -0.70
CA HIS A 161 17.05 14.89 -1.25
C HIS A 161 16.69 16.39 -1.32
N GLY A 162 17.67 17.26 -1.10
CA GLY A 162 17.54 18.71 -1.25
C GLY A 162 17.68 19.49 0.06
N PRO A 163 17.46 20.82 0.02
CA PRO A 163 17.79 21.71 1.13
C PRO A 163 16.86 21.55 2.36
N GLY A 164 15.62 21.11 2.17
CA GLY A 164 14.60 21.10 3.22
C GLY A 164 14.27 22.51 3.76
N PRO A 165 13.62 22.62 4.92
CA PRO A 165 12.97 21.53 5.65
C PRO A 165 11.76 20.96 4.88
N PHE A 166 11.36 19.73 5.21
CA PHE A 166 10.31 18.98 4.53
C PHE A 166 9.09 18.80 5.45
N PRO A 167 7.87 18.64 4.91
CA PRO A 167 6.74 18.19 5.72
C PRO A 167 7.04 16.80 6.29
N GLY A 168 6.67 16.57 7.55
CA GLY A 168 6.95 15.35 8.28
C GLY A 168 5.78 14.36 8.26
N LEU A 169 6.07 13.06 8.31
CA LEU A 169 5.08 12.00 8.49
C LEU A 169 5.59 10.96 9.50
N LEU A 170 4.74 10.60 10.46
CA LEU A 170 4.93 9.37 11.24
C LEU A 170 4.11 8.26 10.58
N ASP A 171 4.81 7.26 10.04
CA ASP A 171 4.26 6.16 9.25
C ASP A 171 4.12 4.88 10.10
N MET A 172 2.89 4.38 10.23
CA MET A 172 2.53 3.26 11.08
C MET A 172 1.76 2.19 10.30
N TRP A 173 2.32 0.98 10.27
CA TRP A 173 1.72 -0.19 9.65
C TRP A 173 0.72 -0.90 10.58
N GLY A 174 0.13 -2.02 10.14
CA GLY A 174 -0.85 -2.78 10.92
C GLY A 174 -0.25 -3.82 11.88
N GLY A 175 -1.12 -4.65 12.45
CA GLY A 175 -0.79 -5.70 13.44
C GLY A 175 0.02 -6.90 12.91
N GLY A 176 0.64 -6.80 11.73
CA GLY A 176 1.61 -7.81 11.26
C GLY A 176 2.96 -7.72 11.97
N GLY A 177 3.24 -6.55 12.55
CA GLY A 177 4.46 -6.26 13.31
C GLY A 177 5.73 -6.14 12.47
N GLY A 178 6.83 -5.90 13.17
CA GLY A 178 8.13 -5.57 12.58
C GLY A 178 8.16 -4.19 11.94
N LEU A 179 9.26 -3.90 11.25
CA LEU A 179 9.50 -2.63 10.57
C LEU A 179 9.31 -2.77 9.06
N LEU A 180 8.29 -2.10 8.51
CA LEU A 180 8.02 -2.03 7.08
C LEU A 180 8.34 -0.63 6.57
N GLU A 181 9.37 -0.51 5.72
CA GLU A 181 9.95 0.78 5.35
C GLU A 181 9.44 1.34 4.01
N TYR A 182 8.87 0.49 3.17
CA TYR A 182 8.69 0.79 1.75
C TYR A 182 7.69 1.91 1.46
N ARG A 183 6.68 2.10 2.31
CA ARG A 183 5.78 3.27 2.20
C ARG A 183 6.49 4.55 2.61
N ALA A 184 7.19 4.57 3.76
CA ALA A 184 7.94 5.74 4.19
C ALA A 184 9.06 6.14 3.20
N ALA A 185 9.78 5.17 2.64
CA ALA A 185 10.80 5.41 1.62
C ALA A 185 10.21 6.03 0.34
N LEU A 186 9.04 5.55 -0.08
CA LEU A 186 8.33 6.09 -1.23
C LEU A 186 7.83 7.51 -0.97
N LEU A 187 7.24 7.76 0.20
CA LEU A 187 6.80 9.11 0.62
C LEU A 187 7.97 10.11 0.66
N ALA A 188 9.16 9.68 1.11
CA ALA A 188 10.35 10.52 1.09
C ALA A 188 10.89 10.79 -0.32
N SER A 189 10.69 9.86 -1.24
CA SER A 189 10.97 10.06 -2.66
C SER A 189 10.07 11.13 -3.28
N HIS A 190 8.90 11.38 -2.67
CA HIS A 190 7.94 12.42 -3.04
C HIS A 190 7.98 13.68 -2.15
N GLY A 191 9.05 13.86 -1.38
CA GLY A 191 9.31 15.12 -0.67
C GLY A 191 8.82 15.20 0.78
N TYR A 192 8.45 14.07 1.41
CA TYR A 192 8.08 14.01 2.83
C TYR A 192 9.19 13.42 3.68
N ALA A 193 9.58 14.08 4.77
CA ALA A 193 10.40 13.42 5.79
C ALA A 193 9.53 12.40 6.54
N SER A 194 9.69 11.11 6.24
CA SER A 194 8.77 10.07 6.69
C SER A 194 9.49 9.06 7.58
N MET A 195 8.96 8.81 8.78
CA MET A 195 9.52 7.82 9.70
C MET A 195 8.63 6.59 9.78
N ALA A 196 9.11 5.45 9.29
CA ALA A 196 8.48 4.15 9.54
C ALA A 196 8.73 3.76 11.00
N LEU A 197 7.65 3.51 11.74
CA LEU A 197 7.69 3.17 13.17
C LEU A 197 7.52 1.67 13.37
N GLU A 198 8.45 1.05 14.09
CA GLU A 198 8.27 -0.29 14.64
C GLU A 198 7.68 -0.16 16.04
N TYR A 199 6.49 -0.68 16.26
CA TYR A 199 5.81 -0.57 17.54
C TYR A 199 5.07 -1.85 17.93
N PHE A 200 5.06 -2.86 17.08
CA PHE A 200 4.40 -4.12 17.38
C PHE A 200 5.30 -5.28 17.00
N ASN A 201 5.49 -6.22 17.92
CA ASN A 201 6.17 -7.47 17.66
C ASN A 201 5.31 -8.62 18.21
N PRO A 202 4.76 -9.49 17.33
CA PRO A 202 3.93 -10.64 17.73
C PRO A 202 4.63 -11.60 18.70
N ALA A 203 5.97 -11.63 18.74
CA ALA A 203 6.73 -12.45 19.67
C ALA A 203 6.91 -11.81 21.07
N GLU A 204 6.63 -10.51 21.20
CA GLU A 204 6.83 -9.70 22.41
C GLU A 204 5.50 -9.13 22.94
N VAL A 205 4.36 -9.75 22.58
CA VAL A 205 2.98 -9.27 22.85
C VAL A 205 2.70 -9.02 24.35
N ASN A 206 3.56 -9.52 25.25
CA ASN A 206 3.46 -9.32 26.70
C ASN A 206 4.48 -8.33 27.30
N THR A 207 5.33 -7.66 26.53
CA THR A 207 6.49 -6.91 27.10
C THR A 207 6.65 -5.45 26.67
N ALA A 208 5.62 -4.79 26.18
CA ALA A 208 5.64 -3.33 26.18
C ALA A 208 4.22 -2.82 26.39
N GLU A 209 4.01 -2.15 27.52
CA GLU A 209 2.97 -1.14 27.64
C GLU A 209 3.21 -0.13 26.51
N LEU A 210 2.58 -0.38 25.35
CA LEU A 210 2.52 0.53 24.21
C LEU A 210 1.57 1.65 24.58
N GLU A 211 2.01 2.43 25.57
CA GLU A 211 1.34 3.63 26.01
C GLU A 211 1.47 4.70 24.93
N LEU A 212 0.51 5.63 24.93
CA LEU A 212 0.54 6.80 24.05
C LEU A 212 1.92 7.50 24.06
N ASN A 213 2.62 7.50 25.20
CA ASN A 213 3.95 8.10 25.36
C ASN A 213 5.02 7.55 24.38
N TYR A 214 4.98 6.27 24.00
CA TYR A 214 5.90 5.72 22.98
C TYR A 214 5.71 6.43 21.63
N PHE A 215 4.45 6.57 21.22
CA PHE A 215 4.08 7.21 19.97
C PHE A 215 4.25 8.73 20.02
N GLU A 216 4.00 9.37 21.16
CA GLU A 216 4.30 10.79 21.39
C GLU A 216 5.80 11.06 21.26
N THR A 217 6.64 10.18 21.80
CA THR A 217 8.09 10.24 21.66
C THR A 217 8.50 10.09 20.19
N ALA A 218 7.93 9.12 19.47
CA ALA A 218 8.19 8.91 18.05
C ALA A 218 7.77 10.12 17.19
N PHE A 219 6.61 10.70 17.46
CA PHE A 219 6.14 11.92 16.78
C PHE A 219 7.11 13.09 17.01
N ASN A 220 7.58 13.27 18.25
CA ASN A 220 8.54 14.32 18.59
C ASN A 220 9.90 14.11 17.90
N ILE A 221 10.37 12.87 17.72
CA ILE A 221 11.60 12.58 16.94
C ILE A 221 11.47 13.11 15.51
N VAL A 222 10.32 12.89 14.86
CA VAL A 222 10.07 13.44 13.51
C VAL A 222 9.98 14.96 13.55
N ARG A 223 9.15 15.51 14.46
CA ARG A 223 8.88 16.95 14.58
C ARG A 223 10.13 17.77 14.86
N ASP A 224 11.00 17.26 15.72
CA ASP A 224 12.15 18.00 16.24
C ASP A 224 13.40 17.80 15.35
N HIS A 225 13.33 16.96 14.32
CA HIS A 225 14.43 16.76 13.37
C HIS A 225 14.68 18.05 12.56
N PRO A 226 15.94 18.51 12.40
CA PRO A 226 16.25 19.84 11.83
C PRO A 226 15.87 20.01 10.35
N GLN A 227 15.65 18.92 9.62
CA GLN A 227 15.15 18.95 8.25
C GLN A 227 13.62 18.77 8.14
N VAL A 228 12.88 18.88 9.24
CA VAL A 228 11.42 18.76 9.26
C VAL A 228 10.79 20.10 9.63
N MET A 229 9.70 20.44 8.95
CA MET A 229 8.83 21.55 9.33
C MET A 229 8.01 21.12 10.55
N SER A 230 8.40 21.59 11.74
CA SER A 230 7.83 21.15 13.02
C SER A 230 6.32 21.44 13.17
N ASP A 231 5.78 22.40 12.43
CA ASP A 231 4.35 22.73 12.36
C ASP A 231 3.58 21.96 11.27
N ARG A 232 4.26 21.12 10.48
CA ARG A 232 3.70 20.35 9.36
C ARG A 232 4.04 18.87 9.45
N VAL A 233 3.74 18.25 10.59
CA VAL A 233 3.89 16.80 10.80
C VAL A 233 2.53 16.13 10.81
N GLY A 234 2.31 15.15 9.93
CA GLY A 234 1.08 14.34 9.87
C GLY A 234 1.26 12.93 10.45
N LEU A 235 0.14 12.23 10.64
CA LEU A 235 0.10 10.82 10.98
C LEU A 235 -0.41 10.01 9.78
N PHE A 236 0.26 8.90 9.47
CA PHE A 236 -0.15 7.97 8.43
C PHE A 236 -0.28 6.56 9.05
N GLY A 237 -1.52 6.09 9.19
CA GLY A 237 -1.85 4.77 9.70
C GLY A 237 -2.43 3.83 8.63
N LEU A 238 -2.11 2.53 8.74
CA LEU A 238 -2.84 1.46 8.07
C LEU A 238 -3.28 0.42 9.10
N SER A 239 -4.53 -0.04 9.02
CA SER A 239 -5.10 -1.06 9.92
C SER A 239 -4.96 -0.62 11.38
N LEU A 240 -4.26 -1.39 12.22
CA LEU A 240 -3.94 -0.99 13.60
C LEU A 240 -3.28 0.40 13.70
N GLY A 241 -2.40 0.76 12.75
CA GLY A 241 -1.78 2.08 12.72
C GLY A 241 -2.79 3.22 12.55
N SER A 242 -3.94 2.96 11.95
CA SER A 242 -5.04 3.92 11.85
C SER A 242 -5.69 4.17 13.21
N ILE A 243 -5.94 3.10 13.99
CA ILE A 243 -6.45 3.19 15.37
C ILE A 243 -5.48 4.03 16.22
N VAL A 244 -4.18 3.74 16.14
CA VAL A 244 -3.14 4.52 16.83
C VAL A 244 -3.19 5.99 16.41
N SER A 245 -3.28 6.26 15.10
CA SER A 245 -3.27 7.63 14.56
C SER A 245 -4.43 8.48 15.09
N ILE A 246 -5.66 7.95 15.04
CA ILE A 246 -6.82 8.67 15.56
C ILE A 246 -6.82 8.78 17.08
N SER A 247 -6.29 7.78 17.79
CA SER A 247 -6.14 7.83 19.26
C SER A 247 -5.19 8.93 19.69
N LEU A 248 -4.05 9.08 19.00
CA LEU A 248 -3.11 10.18 19.24
C LEU A 248 -3.76 11.53 18.95
N ALA A 249 -4.42 11.65 17.81
CA ALA A 249 -5.07 12.90 17.40
C ALA A 249 -6.22 13.32 18.33
N ALA A 250 -6.93 12.36 18.93
CA ALA A 250 -8.07 12.62 19.80
C ALA A 250 -7.67 12.84 21.27
N TRP A 251 -6.64 12.16 21.76
CA TRP A 251 -6.38 12.07 23.20
C TRP A 251 -5.01 12.59 23.65
N SER A 252 -4.02 12.66 22.78
CA SER A 252 -2.70 13.17 23.16
C SER A 252 -2.75 14.68 23.42
N SER A 253 -2.12 15.10 24.51
CA SER A 253 -1.88 16.53 24.76
C SER A 253 -0.58 17.04 24.11
N VAL A 254 0.27 16.11 23.65
CA VAL A 254 1.60 16.36 23.08
C VAL A 254 1.54 16.39 21.55
N VAL A 255 0.82 15.45 20.94
CA VAL A 255 0.73 15.27 19.50
C VAL A 255 -0.35 16.18 18.93
N LYS A 256 0.08 17.11 18.06
CA LYS A 256 -0.81 18.02 17.32
C LYS A 256 -0.52 17.85 15.83
N PRO A 257 -1.08 16.82 15.19
CA PRO A 257 -0.75 16.52 13.81
C PRO A 257 -1.42 17.53 12.89
N ARG A 258 -0.76 17.81 11.76
CA ARG A 258 -1.32 18.68 10.71
C ARG A 258 -2.50 18.01 10.00
N CYS A 259 -2.46 16.68 9.88
CA CYS A 259 -3.52 15.83 9.34
C CYS A 259 -3.31 14.37 9.76
N CYS A 260 -4.36 13.56 9.63
CA CYS A 260 -4.34 12.11 9.80
C CYS A 260 -4.80 11.42 8.53
N VAL A 261 -4.11 10.36 8.14
CA VAL A 261 -4.43 9.54 6.97
C VAL A 261 -4.54 8.11 7.44
N CYS A 262 -5.75 7.57 7.35
CA CYS A 262 -6.12 6.31 7.95
C CYS A 262 -6.62 5.37 6.87
N ILE A 263 -5.80 4.37 6.54
CA ILE A 263 -6.11 3.34 5.56
C ILE A 263 -6.69 2.13 6.28
N SER A 264 -7.86 1.66 5.84
CA SER A 264 -8.49 0.41 6.27
C SER A 264 -8.52 0.26 7.79
N GLY A 265 -8.91 1.33 8.49
CA GLY A 265 -8.91 1.44 9.94
C GLY A 265 -10.32 1.32 10.54
N ASN A 266 -10.36 1.16 11.85
CA ASN A 266 -11.55 1.41 12.67
C ASN A 266 -11.17 2.31 13.86
N HIS A 267 -12.12 2.51 14.77
CA HIS A 267 -11.96 3.34 15.96
C HIS A 267 -12.41 2.66 17.25
N THR A 268 -12.50 1.33 17.27
CA THR A 268 -12.82 0.56 18.49
C THR A 268 -11.56 0.44 19.34
N HIS A 269 -11.40 1.38 20.26
CA HIS A 269 -10.33 1.42 21.24
C HIS A 269 -10.80 2.26 22.43
N ALA A 270 -10.78 1.66 23.63
CA ALA A 270 -11.23 2.32 24.84
C ALA A 270 -10.19 3.33 25.36
N ARG A 271 -10.66 4.47 25.87
CA ARG A 271 -9.76 5.49 26.42
C ARG A 271 -9.04 4.96 27.66
N GLY A 272 -7.71 5.06 27.65
CA GLY A 272 -6.85 4.54 28.72
C GLY A 272 -6.52 3.06 28.57
N GLY A 273 -7.07 2.39 27.55
CA GLY A 273 -6.59 1.07 27.12
C GLY A 273 -5.25 1.17 26.39
N THR A 274 -4.52 0.07 26.39
CA THR A 274 -3.28 -0.12 25.64
C THR A 274 -3.59 -0.65 24.24
N ILE A 275 -2.60 -0.60 23.34
CA ILE A 275 -2.70 -1.29 22.05
C ILE A 275 -2.86 -2.81 22.24
N GLY A 276 -2.32 -3.39 23.31
CA GLY A 276 -2.55 -4.78 23.70
C GLY A 276 -4.02 -5.09 23.99
N ASP A 277 -4.79 -4.11 24.51
CA ASP A 277 -6.21 -4.31 24.80
C ASP A 277 -7.05 -4.42 23.53
N VAL A 278 -6.70 -3.66 22.48
CA VAL A 278 -7.28 -3.85 21.13
C VAL A 278 -7.05 -5.29 20.68
N PHE A 279 -5.87 -5.87 21.00
CA PHE A 279 -5.58 -7.26 20.65
C PHE A 279 -6.40 -8.28 21.44
N ASN A 280 -6.49 -8.08 22.76
CA ASN A 280 -7.26 -8.93 23.66
C ASN A 280 -8.75 -8.96 23.29
N GLU A 281 -9.27 -7.83 22.81
CA GLU A 281 -10.64 -7.75 22.32
C GLU A 281 -10.86 -8.65 21.10
N PHE A 282 -9.91 -8.74 20.15
CA PHE A 282 -10.03 -9.70 19.06
C PHE A 282 -10.05 -11.15 19.54
N ILE A 283 -9.16 -11.49 20.48
CA ILE A 283 -9.08 -12.87 21.00
C ILE A 283 -10.43 -13.25 21.62
N THR A 284 -11.05 -12.33 22.36
CA THR A 284 -12.39 -12.50 22.93
C THR A 284 -13.46 -12.70 21.85
N ASN A 285 -13.34 -11.98 20.74
CA ASN A 285 -14.27 -12.02 19.61
C ASN A 285 -13.95 -13.09 18.55
N VAL A 286 -12.98 -13.98 18.76
CA VAL A 286 -12.54 -14.98 17.76
C VAL A 286 -13.66 -15.92 17.29
N HIS A 287 -14.67 -16.17 18.14
CA HIS A 287 -15.84 -16.96 17.82
C HIS A 287 -16.74 -16.34 16.72
N LYS A 288 -16.53 -15.06 16.39
CA LYS A 288 -17.21 -14.36 15.29
C LYS A 288 -16.50 -14.46 13.94
N VAL A 289 -15.32 -15.08 13.90
CA VAL A 289 -14.60 -15.35 12.64
C VAL A 289 -15.45 -16.29 11.79
N ARG A 290 -15.55 -15.97 10.49
CA ARG A 290 -16.24 -16.79 9.50
C ARG A 290 -15.23 -17.37 8.53
N MET A 291 -15.62 -18.41 7.81
CA MET A 291 -14.86 -18.97 6.71
C MET A 291 -15.56 -18.66 5.39
N ASP A 292 -14.79 -18.32 4.36
CA ASP A 292 -15.29 -18.24 2.99
C ASP A 292 -15.37 -19.64 2.33
N GLU A 293 -15.80 -19.69 1.06
CA GLU A 293 -15.90 -20.93 0.29
C GLU A 293 -14.58 -21.67 0.09
N ASN A 294 -13.43 -21.01 0.29
CA ASN A 294 -12.09 -21.55 0.16
C ASN A 294 -11.46 -21.92 1.52
N ASN A 295 -12.23 -21.85 2.61
CA ASN A 295 -11.77 -22.00 4.00
C ASN A 295 -10.78 -20.93 4.45
N TYR A 296 -10.87 -19.71 3.93
CA TYR A 296 -10.10 -18.58 4.40
C TYR A 296 -10.86 -17.81 5.49
N GLU A 297 -10.15 -17.37 6.52
CA GLU A 297 -10.78 -16.65 7.64
C GLU A 297 -11.16 -15.21 7.22
N ILE A 298 -12.42 -14.86 7.49
CA ILE A 298 -12.99 -13.51 7.44
C ILE A 298 -13.08 -12.97 8.86
N TRP A 299 -12.39 -11.87 9.13
CA TRP A 299 -12.15 -11.31 10.46
C TRP A 299 -13.03 -10.12 10.81
N ARG A 300 -13.64 -9.44 9.82
CA ARG A 300 -14.46 -8.24 10.05
C ARG A 300 -15.56 -8.43 11.09
N GLY A 301 -16.09 -9.66 11.22
CA GLY A 301 -17.10 -10.00 12.23
C GLY A 301 -16.62 -9.80 13.67
N MET A 302 -15.31 -9.85 13.93
CA MET A 302 -14.75 -9.58 15.25
C MET A 302 -14.97 -8.14 15.71
N GLY A 303 -14.97 -7.18 14.78
CA GLY A 303 -15.24 -5.77 15.06
C GLY A 303 -16.73 -5.41 15.02
N LEU A 304 -17.63 -6.38 14.77
CA LEU A 304 -19.08 -6.14 14.67
C LEU A 304 -19.87 -6.75 15.84
N PRO A 305 -20.98 -6.10 16.26
CA PRO A 305 -21.37 -4.73 15.88
C PRO A 305 -20.40 -3.68 16.46
N ILE A 306 -20.33 -2.50 15.84
CA ILE A 306 -19.61 -1.35 16.42
C ILE A 306 -20.28 -1.00 17.77
N PRO A 307 -19.53 -0.85 18.87
CA PRO A 307 -20.13 -0.53 20.16
C PRO A 307 -20.88 0.82 20.14
N ASP A 308 -22.09 0.87 20.71
CA ASP A 308 -22.81 2.14 20.91
C ASP A 308 -22.16 2.99 22.01
N ASP A 309 -21.54 2.33 22.98
CA ASP A 309 -20.85 2.96 24.10
C ASP A 309 -19.56 3.66 23.64
N ILE A 310 -19.59 5.00 23.66
CA ILE A 310 -18.46 5.86 23.29
C ILE A 310 -17.21 5.55 24.12
N SER A 311 -17.33 5.04 25.35
CA SER A 311 -16.17 4.73 26.18
C SER A 311 -15.29 3.61 25.62
N GLN A 312 -15.84 2.79 24.72
CA GLN A 312 -15.16 1.70 24.02
C GLN A 312 -14.60 2.13 22.65
N LYS A 313 -14.73 3.41 22.30
CA LYS A 313 -14.34 3.95 21.00
C LYS A 313 -13.45 5.18 21.14
N VAL A 314 -12.64 5.42 20.12
CA VAL A 314 -11.95 6.70 19.97
C VAL A 314 -12.98 7.77 19.68
N ASP A 315 -13.07 8.76 20.58
CA ASP A 315 -13.91 9.93 20.40
C ASP A 315 -13.36 10.86 19.32
N VAL A 316 -13.60 10.51 18.06
CA VAL A 316 -13.13 11.26 16.88
C VAL A 316 -13.73 12.67 16.79
N GLY A 317 -14.82 12.95 17.51
CA GLY A 317 -15.37 14.30 17.67
C GLY A 317 -14.42 15.26 18.37
N LYS A 318 -13.38 14.76 19.07
CA LYS A 318 -12.34 15.58 19.70
C LYS A 318 -11.16 15.91 18.77
N ILE A 319 -11.10 15.33 17.57
CA ILE A 319 -9.99 15.57 16.65
C ILE A 319 -10.13 16.95 16.01
N ASN A 320 -9.03 17.71 16.02
CA ASN A 320 -8.98 19.11 15.58
C ASN A 320 -8.17 19.32 14.29
N CYS A 321 -7.80 18.25 13.59
CA CYS A 321 -7.10 18.30 12.32
C CYS A 321 -7.88 17.56 11.23
N PRO A 322 -7.63 17.85 9.93
CA PRO A 322 -8.20 17.07 8.84
C PRO A 322 -7.88 15.58 8.95
N ILE A 323 -8.87 14.74 8.68
CA ILE A 323 -8.78 13.28 8.64
C ILE A 323 -9.19 12.80 7.26
N LEU A 324 -8.34 12.00 6.64
CA LEU A 324 -8.67 11.24 5.45
C LEU A 324 -8.84 9.77 5.81
N LEU A 325 -10.04 9.24 5.63
CA LEU A 325 -10.33 7.81 5.71
C LEU A 325 -10.28 7.22 4.30
N VAL A 326 -9.52 6.15 4.12
CA VAL A 326 -9.39 5.43 2.85
C VAL A 326 -9.74 3.98 3.10
N ASN A 327 -10.89 3.55 2.61
CA ASN A 327 -11.44 2.23 2.89
C ASN A 327 -11.72 1.47 1.60
N GLY A 328 -11.51 0.16 1.66
CA GLY A 328 -12.03 -0.76 0.67
C GLY A 328 -13.38 -1.32 1.12
N ASP A 329 -14.36 -1.32 0.21
CA ASP A 329 -15.72 -1.77 0.54
C ASP A 329 -15.81 -3.29 0.76
N ASP A 330 -14.81 -4.02 0.28
CA ASP A 330 -14.69 -5.47 0.43
C ASP A 330 -13.71 -5.88 1.55
N ASP A 331 -13.41 -4.98 2.50
CA ASP A 331 -12.51 -5.29 3.62
C ASP A 331 -13.03 -6.45 4.47
N GLN A 332 -12.40 -7.62 4.31
CA GLN A 332 -12.69 -8.83 5.08
C GLN A 332 -11.96 -8.91 6.43
N ASN A 333 -11.05 -7.96 6.72
CA ASN A 333 -10.30 -7.91 7.97
C ASN A 333 -11.03 -7.09 9.04
N TRP A 334 -11.58 -5.93 8.66
CA TRP A 334 -12.23 -4.99 9.56
C TRP A 334 -13.52 -4.42 8.95
N PRO A 335 -14.52 -4.04 9.78
CA PRO A 335 -15.73 -3.36 9.32
C PRO A 335 -15.43 -1.88 9.05
N THR A 336 -14.59 -1.59 8.06
CA THR A 336 -14.04 -0.25 7.82
C THR A 336 -15.09 0.74 7.33
N VAL A 337 -16.04 0.30 6.50
CA VAL A 337 -17.16 1.12 6.02
C VAL A 337 -18.11 1.46 7.17
N GLU A 338 -18.48 0.48 7.99
CA GLU A 338 -19.34 0.70 9.16
C GLU A 338 -18.64 1.61 10.19
N SER A 339 -17.34 1.43 10.40
CA SER A 339 -16.55 2.29 11.28
C SER A 339 -16.47 3.73 10.75
N ALA A 340 -16.31 3.91 9.44
CA ALA A 340 -16.25 5.23 8.82
C ALA A 340 -17.58 5.98 8.89
N GLU A 341 -18.70 5.27 8.80
CA GLU A 341 -20.02 5.86 9.01
C GLU A 341 -20.23 6.26 10.48
N ASP A 342 -19.89 5.40 11.44
CA ASP A 342 -19.99 5.74 12.87
C ASP A 342 -19.08 6.93 13.24
N MET A 343 -17.84 6.96 12.73
CA MET A 343 -16.94 8.11 12.88
C MET A 343 -17.52 9.39 12.28
N ALA A 344 -18.14 9.33 11.09
CA ALA A 344 -18.78 10.48 10.47
C ALA A 344 -19.95 11.01 11.31
N GLN A 345 -20.77 10.12 11.88
CA GLN A 345 -21.85 10.51 12.78
C GLN A 345 -21.34 11.17 14.06
N MET A 346 -20.27 10.62 14.66
CA MET A 346 -19.61 11.22 15.83
C MET A 346 -19.08 12.62 15.51
N MET A 347 -18.40 12.81 14.37
CA MET A 347 -17.86 14.11 13.98
C MET A 347 -18.97 15.11 13.60
N ARG A 348 -20.07 14.65 12.99
CA ARG A 348 -21.25 15.49 12.72
C ARG A 348 -21.88 15.98 14.02
N ALA A 349 -22.06 15.10 15.00
CA ALA A 349 -22.61 15.46 16.31
C ALA A 349 -21.71 16.46 17.06
N ALA A 350 -20.40 16.39 16.88
CA ALA A 350 -19.43 17.34 17.44
C ALA A 350 -19.30 18.65 16.63
N GLY A 351 -19.90 18.75 15.43
CA GLY A 351 -19.82 19.91 14.56
C GLY A 351 -18.50 20.03 13.78
N ASN A 352 -17.68 18.98 13.73
CA ASN A 352 -16.38 18.97 13.05
C ASN A 352 -16.33 18.05 11.81
N GLU A 353 -17.46 17.60 11.27
CA GLU A 353 -17.55 16.79 10.04
C GLU A 353 -16.82 17.41 8.84
N HIS A 354 -16.70 18.74 8.77
CA HIS A 354 -15.93 19.44 7.73
C HIS A 354 -14.43 19.10 7.72
N LEU A 355 -13.89 18.49 8.78
CA LEU A 355 -12.52 17.98 8.85
C LEU A 355 -12.39 16.57 8.27
N LEU A 356 -13.50 15.87 8.03
CA LEU A 356 -13.51 14.48 7.57
C LEU A 356 -13.62 14.42 6.05
N THR A 357 -12.71 13.69 5.42
CA THR A 357 -12.82 13.22 4.04
C THR A 357 -12.84 11.70 4.04
N ARG A 358 -13.78 11.10 3.31
CA ARG A 358 -13.88 9.65 3.13
C ARG A 358 -13.69 9.30 1.66
N LEU A 359 -12.82 8.33 1.40
CA LEU A 359 -12.66 7.69 0.11
C LEU A 359 -12.98 6.21 0.29
N GLU A 360 -14.02 5.78 -0.41
CA GLU A 360 -14.50 4.41 -0.44
C GLU A 360 -14.21 3.84 -1.83
N TYR A 361 -13.63 2.65 -1.87
CA TYR A 361 -13.21 2.01 -3.09
C TYR A 361 -13.94 0.67 -3.25
N PRO A 362 -14.87 0.60 -4.22
CA PRO A 362 -15.57 -0.64 -4.53
C PRO A 362 -14.60 -1.76 -4.83
N ASP A 363 -14.92 -2.96 -4.36
CA ASP A 363 -14.14 -4.19 -4.55
C ASP A 363 -12.70 -4.12 -4.01
N ALA A 364 -12.33 -3.06 -3.28
CA ALA A 364 -11.01 -2.93 -2.68
C ALA A 364 -10.98 -3.58 -1.29
N GLY A 365 -9.81 -4.11 -0.93
CA GLY A 365 -9.62 -4.88 0.29
C GLY A 365 -8.91 -4.20 1.42
N HIS A 366 -8.47 -5.02 2.37
CA HIS A 366 -7.84 -4.52 3.60
C HIS A 366 -6.45 -3.90 3.36
N LEU A 367 -5.66 -4.48 2.46
CA LEU A 367 -4.28 -4.06 2.22
C LEU A 367 -4.19 -3.18 0.97
N ILE A 368 -4.41 -1.89 1.17
CA ILE A 368 -4.20 -0.86 0.15
C ILE A 368 -2.72 -0.47 0.13
N GLU A 369 -1.98 -1.14 -0.76
CA GLU A 369 -0.53 -1.04 -0.94
C GLU A 369 -0.14 0.10 -1.91
N PRO A 370 1.17 0.42 -2.03
CA PRO A 370 1.65 1.32 -3.08
C PRO A 370 1.27 0.88 -4.50
N PRO A 371 1.20 1.82 -5.45
CA PRO A 371 0.72 1.55 -6.80
C PRO A 371 1.48 0.43 -7.51
N TYR A 372 0.75 -0.32 -8.33
CA TYR A 372 1.16 -1.49 -9.10
C TYR A 372 1.65 -2.68 -8.27
N SER A 373 1.49 -2.63 -6.95
CA SER A 373 1.73 -3.78 -6.09
C SER A 373 0.73 -4.89 -6.44
N PRO A 374 1.17 -6.16 -6.55
CA PRO A 374 0.28 -7.25 -6.91
C PRO A 374 -0.74 -7.52 -5.82
N HIS A 375 -1.96 -7.83 -6.23
CA HIS A 375 -3.03 -8.17 -5.32
C HIS A 375 -2.97 -9.65 -4.89
N PHE A 376 -3.42 -9.93 -3.67
CA PHE A 376 -3.57 -11.28 -3.14
C PHE A 376 -4.85 -11.38 -2.30
N ARG A 377 -5.73 -12.29 -2.72
CA ARG A 377 -7.02 -12.63 -2.08
C ARG A 377 -6.85 -13.12 -0.65
N ALA A 378 -5.77 -13.85 -0.37
CA ALA A 378 -5.52 -14.37 0.96
C ALA A 378 -4.03 -14.49 1.26
N THR A 379 -3.66 -14.27 2.52
CA THR A 379 -2.28 -14.45 2.99
C THR A 379 -2.22 -15.07 4.37
N LYS A 380 -1.08 -15.73 4.67
CA LYS A 380 -0.87 -16.42 5.95
C LYS A 380 -0.44 -15.42 7.02
N PHE A 381 -1.21 -15.38 8.11
CA PHE A 381 -0.87 -14.65 9.34
C PHE A 381 -0.52 -15.61 10.46
N LEU A 382 0.32 -15.13 11.39
CA LEU A 382 0.55 -15.83 12.65
C LEU A 382 -0.56 -15.44 13.62
N LYS A 383 -1.27 -16.45 14.13
CA LYS A 383 -2.32 -16.35 15.16
C LYS A 383 -2.02 -17.43 16.20
N ASP A 384 -1.75 -17.04 17.45
CA ASP A 384 -1.38 -17.96 18.55
C ASP A 384 -0.26 -18.95 18.20
N GLY A 385 0.74 -18.50 17.43
CA GLY A 385 1.84 -19.34 16.95
C GLY A 385 1.49 -20.29 15.80
N GLN A 386 0.24 -20.31 15.33
CA GLN A 386 -0.21 -21.06 14.16
C GLN A 386 -0.35 -20.18 12.92
N LYS A 387 -0.08 -20.75 11.74
CA LYS A 387 -0.27 -20.04 10.46
C LYS A 387 -1.70 -20.25 9.96
N VAL A 388 -2.43 -19.15 9.79
CA VAL A 388 -3.81 -19.15 9.30
C VAL A 388 -3.90 -18.32 8.03
N THR A 389 -4.64 -18.81 7.03
CA THR A 389 -4.89 -18.07 5.80
C THR A 389 -6.12 -17.19 6.00
N SER A 390 -5.93 -15.87 5.98
CA SER A 390 -7.02 -14.89 6.10
C SER A 390 -7.30 -14.28 4.74
N ASN A 391 -8.59 -14.13 4.44
CA ASN A 391 -9.08 -13.44 3.26
C ASN A 391 -8.89 -11.92 3.44
N LYS A 392 -8.31 -11.27 2.43
CA LYS A 392 -8.04 -9.83 2.36
C LYS A 392 -8.53 -9.19 1.04
N ASP A 393 -9.44 -9.85 0.31
CA ASP A 393 -10.13 -9.46 -0.95
C ASP A 393 -10.43 -7.95 -1.06
N LEU A 394 -10.37 -7.21 -2.19
CA LEU A 394 -9.82 -7.39 -3.56
C LEU A 394 -9.29 -6.02 -4.10
N THR A 395 -9.14 -5.81 -5.42
CA THR A 395 -8.64 -4.67 -6.26
C THR A 395 -7.52 -3.68 -5.80
N HIS A 396 -6.66 -3.38 -6.80
CA HIS A 396 -5.61 -2.35 -6.76
C HIS A 396 -6.23 -0.95 -6.76
N THR A 397 -6.13 -0.27 -5.63
CA THR A 397 -6.60 1.11 -5.54
C THR A 397 -5.49 2.07 -5.93
N GLN A 398 -5.80 3.05 -6.78
CA GLN A 398 -4.99 4.25 -6.95
C GLN A 398 -4.93 5.10 -5.66
N ALA A 399 -5.38 4.60 -4.50
CA ALA A 399 -5.53 5.36 -3.26
C ALA A 399 -4.21 5.96 -2.77
N LEU A 400 -3.10 5.22 -2.77
CA LEU A 400 -1.81 5.83 -2.41
C LEU A 400 -1.37 6.86 -3.46
N SER A 401 -1.61 6.60 -4.76
CA SER A 401 -1.38 7.59 -5.82
C SER A 401 -2.24 8.85 -5.63
N HIS A 402 -3.53 8.70 -5.33
CA HIS A 402 -4.47 9.78 -5.06
C HIS A 402 -4.09 10.51 -3.77
N PHE A 403 -3.60 9.80 -2.78
CA PHE A 403 -3.08 10.39 -1.56
C PHE A 403 -1.82 11.22 -1.82
N ILE A 404 -0.81 10.66 -2.48
CA ILE A 404 0.42 11.38 -2.86
C ILE A 404 0.08 12.59 -3.76
N LYS A 405 -0.85 12.43 -4.72
CA LYS A 405 -1.33 13.50 -5.60
C LYS A 405 -2.13 14.57 -4.84
N SER A 406 -3.02 14.20 -3.93
CA SER A 406 -3.84 15.13 -3.13
C SER A 406 -3.02 15.89 -2.10
N LEU A 407 -2.00 15.24 -1.53
CA LEU A 407 -0.97 15.88 -0.73
C LEU A 407 -0.20 16.94 -1.54
N SER A 408 0.19 16.60 -2.77
CA SER A 408 0.91 17.48 -3.70
C SER A 408 0.06 18.62 -4.26
N SER A 409 -1.26 18.47 -4.29
CA SER A 409 -2.21 19.48 -4.78
C SER A 409 -2.59 20.52 -3.73
N THR A 410 -2.00 20.48 -2.52
CA THR A 410 -2.11 21.60 -1.58
C THR A 410 -1.29 22.77 -2.13
N PRO A 411 -1.87 23.92 -2.48
CA PRO A 411 -1.14 24.98 -3.15
C PRO A 411 0.07 25.42 -2.33
N ARG A 412 1.26 25.41 -2.96
CA ARG A 412 2.35 26.27 -2.49
C ARG A 412 1.79 27.69 -2.57
N SER A 413 1.69 28.37 -1.44
CA SER A 413 1.25 29.77 -1.40
C SER A 413 2.24 30.64 -2.18
N SER A 414 1.96 30.88 -3.47
CA SER A 414 2.09 32.17 -4.18
C SER A 414 1.96 31.98 -5.70
N GLY A 415 0.96 32.63 -6.30
CA GLY A 415 0.97 33.05 -7.71
C GLY A 415 0.01 32.34 -8.69
N SER A 416 -1.23 32.84 -8.79
CA SER A 416 -2.15 32.89 -9.96
C SER A 416 -2.39 31.65 -10.85
N ASP A 417 -3.59 31.04 -10.68
CA ASP A 417 -4.61 30.42 -11.58
C ASP A 417 -4.33 30.10 -13.08
N PRO A 418 -5.10 29.19 -13.76
CA PRO A 418 -6.46 28.69 -13.42
C PRO A 418 -6.74 27.17 -13.52
N GLU A 419 -7.85 26.78 -12.88
CA GLU A 419 -8.80 25.66 -13.10
C GLU A 419 -8.36 24.39 -13.88
N MET A 420 -8.46 23.23 -13.23
CA MET A 420 -8.65 21.94 -13.92
C MET A 420 -9.79 21.13 -13.30
N ASN A 421 -10.83 20.93 -14.12
CA ASN A 421 -11.93 19.98 -13.90
C ASN A 421 -11.39 18.55 -13.87
N PHE A 422 -11.72 17.79 -12.83
CA PHE A 422 -11.52 16.33 -12.78
C PHE A 422 -12.84 15.63 -13.10
N SER A 423 -12.95 15.09 -14.32
CA SER A 423 -13.92 14.04 -14.65
C SER A 423 -13.26 12.68 -14.41
N ALA A 424 -13.85 11.84 -13.55
CA ALA A 424 -13.45 10.45 -13.37
C ALA A 424 -13.82 9.62 -14.61
N PRO A 425 -12.94 8.74 -15.13
CA PRO A 425 -13.34 7.75 -16.12
C PRO A 425 -14.12 6.60 -15.44
N CYS A 426 -15.19 6.17 -16.11
CA CYS A 426 -16.06 5.04 -15.74
C CYS A 426 -15.34 3.68 -15.70
#